data_AF-R9IDN6-F1
#
_entry.id   AF-R9IDN6-F1
#
_cell.length_a   1.000
_cell.length_b   1.000
_cell.length_c   1.000
_cell.angle_alpha   90.00
_cell.angle_beta   90.00
_cell.angle_gamma   90.00
#
_symmetry.space_group_name_H-M   'P 1'
#
loop_
_entity.id
_entity.type
_entity.pdbx_description
1 polymer ?
#
loop_
_entity_poly.entity_id
_entity_poly.type
_entity_poly.pdbx_seq_one_letter_code
_entity_poly.pdbx_strand_id
1 'polypeptide(L)'
;MAILAFQKPDKVLMLEADSRFGKFEFRPLEPGFGITVGNALRRILLSSLEGFAITTIKIDGVEHEFSSVPGAKEDVTNIILNLKQVRFKQVVEEFESEKVSITVENSSEFKAGDIGKYLTGFEVLNPELVICHLDSKSTMQIDITINKGRGYVPADENREYCTDVNVIPIDSIYTPIRNVKYQVENFRVEQKTDYEKLVLEITTDGSIHPKEALKEAAKILIYHFMLFSDEKITLETNDVDGNEEFDEEVLHMRQLLKTKLVDMDLSVRALNCLKAADVETLGDLVQFNKTDLLKFRNFGKKSLTELDDLLESLNLSFGTDISKYKLDKE
;
A
#
# COMPACT_ATOMS: atom_id res chain seq x y z
N MET A 1 1.78 34.91 -8.19
CA MET A 1 1.67 34.92 -9.66
C MET A 1 0.68 33.81 -10.00
N ALA A 2 -0.50 34.13 -10.52
CA ALA A 2 -1.47 33.08 -10.86
C ALA A 2 -0.82 32.20 -11.94
N ILE A 3 -0.51 30.95 -11.58
CA ILE A 3 -0.13 29.93 -12.56
C ILE A 3 -1.27 29.94 -13.58
N LEU A 4 -0.97 30.33 -14.82
CA LEU A 4 -1.88 30.22 -15.97
C LEU A 4 -2.63 28.89 -15.83
N ALA A 5 -3.96 28.91 -15.94
CA ALA A 5 -4.84 27.78 -15.65
C ALA A 5 -4.33 26.49 -16.33
N PHE A 6 -3.52 25.75 -15.59
CA PHE A 6 -2.88 24.52 -16.05
C PHE A 6 -3.96 23.46 -16.04
N GLN A 7 -4.19 22.79 -17.17
CA GLN A 7 -5.13 21.69 -17.17
C GLN A 7 -4.56 20.60 -16.25
N LYS A 8 -5.18 20.44 -15.08
CA LYS A 8 -4.77 19.41 -14.14
C LYS A 8 -5.22 18.05 -14.70
N PRO A 9 -4.36 17.03 -14.65
CA PRO A 9 -4.77 15.66 -14.97
C PRO A 9 -5.91 15.23 -14.05
N ASP A 10 -6.92 14.57 -14.60
CA ASP A 10 -8.12 14.22 -13.83
C ASP A 10 -7.81 13.13 -12.80
N LYS A 11 -7.33 11.97 -13.29
CA LYS A 11 -6.94 10.79 -12.49
C LYS A 11 -5.93 9.93 -13.25
N VAL A 12 -5.13 9.16 -12.52
CA VAL A 12 -4.34 8.05 -13.10
C VAL A 12 -5.28 6.87 -13.32
N LEU A 13 -5.43 6.45 -14.58
CA LEU A 13 -6.23 5.29 -14.94
C LEU A 13 -5.34 4.04 -14.94
N MET A 14 -5.83 2.96 -14.34
CA MET A 14 -5.20 1.66 -14.43
C MET A 14 -5.90 0.88 -15.55
N LEU A 15 -5.16 0.59 -16.62
CA LEU A 15 -5.71 -0.13 -17.78
C LEU A 15 -5.66 -1.63 -17.55
N GLU A 16 -4.50 -2.12 -17.10
CA GLU A 16 -4.24 -3.53 -16.84
C GLU A 16 -3.40 -3.62 -15.56
N ALA A 17 -3.75 -4.55 -14.69
CA ALA A 17 -2.92 -4.88 -13.54
C ALA A 17 -2.99 -6.38 -13.27
N ASP A 18 -1.81 -6.96 -13.12
CA ASP A 18 -1.55 -8.28 -12.59
C ASP A 18 -0.59 -8.12 -11.41
N SER A 19 -0.35 -9.18 -10.64
CA SER A 19 0.54 -9.13 -9.47
C SER A 19 1.97 -8.67 -9.80
N ARG A 20 2.42 -8.86 -11.05
CA ARG A 20 3.78 -8.51 -11.51
C ARG A 20 3.85 -7.47 -12.62
N PHE A 21 2.72 -7.09 -13.21
CA PHE A 21 2.70 -6.16 -14.34
C PHE A 21 1.57 -5.15 -14.18
N GLY A 22 1.84 -3.87 -14.43
CA GLY A 22 0.82 -2.83 -14.39
C GLY A 22 0.98 -1.85 -15.53
N LYS A 23 -0.13 -1.54 -16.21
CA LYS A 23 -0.24 -0.52 -17.25
C LYS A 23 -1.10 0.64 -16.76
N PHE A 24 -0.50 1.82 -16.73
CA PHE A 24 -1.09 3.04 -16.20
C PHE A 24 -1.17 4.09 -17.29
N GLU A 25 -2.23 4.89 -17.24
CA GLU A 25 -2.46 5.98 -18.16
C GLU A 25 -2.67 7.28 -17.38
N PHE A 26 -1.94 8.33 -17.77
CA PHE A 26 -2.01 9.65 -17.16
C PHE A 26 -2.35 10.69 -18.22
N ARG A 27 -3.52 11.33 -18.07
CA ARG A 27 -4.09 12.29 -19.01
C ARG A 27 -5.10 13.22 -18.30
N PRO A 28 -5.42 14.39 -18.88
CA PRO A 28 -4.64 15.08 -19.93
C PRO A 28 -3.38 15.75 -19.33
N LEU A 29 -2.29 15.80 -20.11
CA LEU A 29 -1.06 16.50 -19.77
C LEU A 29 -0.79 17.63 -20.76
N GLU A 30 -0.22 18.73 -20.29
CA GLU A 30 0.29 19.77 -21.19
C GLU A 30 1.44 19.25 -22.06
N PRO A 31 1.66 19.83 -23.26
CA PRO A 31 2.77 19.47 -24.13
C PRO A 31 4.13 19.45 -23.38
N GLY A 32 4.89 18.38 -23.55
CA GLY A 32 6.19 18.16 -22.90
C GLY A 32 6.13 17.63 -21.46
N PHE A 33 4.97 17.66 -20.79
CA PHE A 33 4.84 17.09 -19.45
C PHE A 33 4.85 15.57 -19.46
N GLY A 34 4.42 14.91 -20.54
CA GLY A 34 4.49 13.46 -20.67
C GLY A 34 5.92 12.94 -20.51
N ILE A 35 6.88 13.56 -21.20
CA ILE A 35 8.30 13.21 -21.10
C ILE A 35 8.86 13.54 -19.72
N THR A 36 8.52 14.72 -19.19
CA THR A 36 9.03 15.19 -17.89
C THR A 36 8.60 14.26 -16.76
N VAL A 37 7.30 13.97 -16.66
CA VAL A 37 6.72 13.09 -15.64
C VAL A 37 7.15 11.64 -15.87
N GLY A 38 7.08 11.15 -17.11
CA GLY A 38 7.44 9.77 -17.46
C GLY A 38 8.90 9.44 -17.14
N ASN A 39 9.83 10.33 -17.52
CA ASN A 39 11.24 10.11 -17.24
C ASN A 39 11.57 10.22 -15.75
N ALA A 40 10.96 11.18 -15.04
CA ALA A 40 11.14 11.32 -13.59
C ALA A 40 10.68 10.06 -12.84
N LEU A 41 9.44 9.60 -13.09
CA LEU A 41 8.90 8.40 -12.47
C LEU A 41 9.72 7.17 -12.83
N ARG A 42 10.11 7.01 -14.10
CA ARG A 42 10.95 5.88 -14.54
C ARG A 42 12.27 5.80 -13.77
N ARG A 43 12.94 6.94 -13.54
CA ARG A 43 14.20 6.96 -12.78
C ARG A 43 13.99 6.48 -11.35
N ILE A 44 13.01 7.04 -10.66
CA ILE A 44 12.75 6.74 -9.25
C ILE A 44 12.29 5.29 -9.05
N LEU A 45 11.41 4.78 -9.92
CA LEU A 45 10.98 3.39 -9.91
C LEU A 45 12.17 2.42 -10.01
N LEU A 46 13.16 2.72 -10.86
CA LEU A 46 14.31 1.84 -11.05
C LEU A 46 15.37 1.95 -9.95
N SER A 47 15.52 3.12 -9.31
CA SER A 47 16.66 3.38 -8.40
C SER A 47 16.33 3.46 -6.92
N SER A 48 15.11 3.86 -6.55
CA SER A 48 14.87 4.46 -5.23
C SER A 48 13.84 3.74 -4.38
N LEU A 49 13.17 2.71 -4.92
CA LEU A 49 12.27 1.88 -4.13
C LEU A 49 13.06 0.99 -3.16
N GLU A 50 12.44 0.76 -2.02
CA GLU A 50 12.98 -0.10 -0.98
C GLU A 50 12.77 -1.57 -1.33
N GLY A 51 13.69 -2.41 -0.88
CA GLY A 51 13.54 -3.84 -0.98
C GLY A 51 14.53 -4.56 -0.09
N PHE A 52 14.52 -5.89 -0.20
CA PHE A 52 15.27 -6.79 0.67
C PHE A 52 16.16 -7.68 -0.17
N ALA A 53 17.42 -7.78 0.23
CA ALA A 53 18.41 -8.61 -0.43
C ALA A 53 19.40 -9.19 0.58
N ILE A 54 20.09 -10.24 0.16
CA ILE A 54 21.18 -10.84 0.93
C ILE A 54 22.38 -9.89 0.88
N THR A 55 22.97 -9.60 2.04
CA THR A 55 24.14 -8.73 2.19
C THR A 55 25.42 -9.50 2.46
N THR A 56 25.34 -10.50 3.32
CA THR A 56 26.48 -11.31 3.71
C THR A 56 26.11 -12.78 3.78
N ILE A 57 27.11 -13.62 3.48
CA ILE A 57 27.01 -15.07 3.59
C ILE A 57 28.20 -15.60 4.41
N LYS A 58 27.99 -16.72 5.11
CA LYS A 58 29.06 -17.48 5.76
C LYS A 58 28.80 -18.94 5.49
N ILE A 59 29.71 -19.61 4.79
CA ILE A 59 29.60 -21.04 4.48
C ILE A 59 30.64 -21.76 5.32
N ASP A 60 30.25 -22.88 5.95
CA ASP A 60 31.19 -23.66 6.74
C ASP A 60 32.28 -24.29 5.86
N GLY A 61 33.53 -24.25 6.34
CA GLY A 61 34.71 -24.70 5.58
C GLY A 61 35.16 -23.80 4.42
N VAL A 62 34.57 -22.61 4.26
CA VAL A 62 34.91 -21.64 3.21
C VAL A 62 35.50 -20.38 3.84
N GLU A 63 36.70 -19.99 3.40
CA GLU A 63 37.38 -18.78 3.89
C GLU A 63 37.19 -17.55 2.98
N HIS A 64 36.98 -17.77 1.68
CA HIS A 64 36.90 -16.69 0.69
C HIS A 64 36.02 -17.07 -0.52
N GLU A 65 35.59 -16.07 -1.29
CA GLU A 65 34.64 -16.17 -2.41
C GLU A 65 35.12 -16.99 -3.63
N PHE A 66 36.42 -17.21 -3.73
CA PHE A 66 37.05 -17.99 -4.82
C PHE A 66 37.29 -19.46 -4.50
N SER A 67 36.85 -19.94 -3.34
CA SER A 67 37.07 -21.34 -2.96
C SER A 67 35.98 -22.26 -3.51
N SER A 68 36.27 -23.56 -3.50
CA SER A 68 35.29 -24.62 -3.75
C SER A 68 34.62 -25.02 -2.43
N VAL A 69 33.31 -25.28 -2.46
CA VAL A 69 32.59 -25.83 -1.31
C VAL A 69 32.74 -27.36 -1.30
N PRO A 70 33.24 -27.97 -0.21
CA PRO A 70 33.33 -29.43 -0.12
C PRO A 70 31.95 -30.08 -0.25
N GLY A 71 31.78 -30.96 -1.24
CA GLY A 71 30.53 -31.69 -1.47
C GLY A 71 29.47 -30.93 -2.28
N ALA A 72 29.75 -29.70 -2.74
CA ALA A 72 28.93 -29.04 -3.75
C ALA A 72 29.59 -29.14 -5.14
N LYS A 73 28.76 -29.19 -6.18
CA LYS A 73 29.23 -29.20 -7.57
C LYS A 73 29.68 -27.81 -8.03
N GLU A 74 29.02 -26.77 -7.54
CA GLU A 74 29.30 -25.36 -7.85
C GLU A 74 30.36 -24.75 -6.93
N ASP A 75 31.08 -23.75 -7.43
CA ASP A 75 31.99 -22.92 -6.62
C ASP A 75 31.21 -21.84 -5.82
N VAL A 76 31.89 -21.22 -4.86
CA VAL A 76 31.27 -20.18 -4.02
C VAL A 76 30.81 -18.98 -4.86
N THR A 77 31.53 -18.65 -5.94
CA THR A 77 31.16 -17.55 -6.83
C THR A 77 29.81 -17.79 -7.53
N ASN A 78 29.57 -18.99 -8.08
CA ASN A 78 28.31 -19.35 -8.69
C ASN A 78 27.17 -19.41 -7.66
N ILE A 79 27.45 -19.91 -6.45
CA ILE A 79 26.49 -19.87 -5.34
C ILE A 79 26.09 -18.42 -5.02
N ILE A 80 27.05 -17.50 -4.92
CA ILE A 80 26.79 -16.07 -4.71
C ILE A 80 25.91 -15.50 -5.83
N LEU A 81 26.20 -15.83 -7.10
CA LEU A 81 25.40 -15.36 -8.24
C LEU A 81 23.94 -15.88 -8.20
N ASN A 82 23.74 -17.12 -7.75
CA ASN A 82 22.41 -17.70 -7.59
C ASN A 82 21.67 -17.08 -6.39
N LEU A 83 22.36 -16.86 -5.26
CA LEU A 83 21.78 -16.20 -4.08
C LEU A 83 21.32 -14.77 -4.38
N LYS A 84 22.05 -14.01 -5.22
CA LYS A 84 21.63 -12.67 -5.69
C LYS A 84 20.31 -12.66 -6.48
N GLN A 85 19.88 -13.80 -7.01
CA GLN A 85 18.62 -13.93 -7.75
C GLN A 85 17.43 -14.26 -6.85
N VAL A 86 17.66 -14.62 -5.59
CA VAL A 86 16.58 -14.86 -4.62
C VAL A 86 15.81 -13.56 -4.39
N ARG A 87 14.48 -13.67 -4.28
CA ARG A 87 13.58 -12.52 -4.04
C ARG A 87 12.77 -12.74 -2.79
N PHE A 88 12.76 -11.71 -1.96
CA PHE A 88 12.10 -11.71 -0.67
C PHE A 88 10.91 -10.75 -0.68
N LYS A 89 9.85 -11.15 0.00
CA LYS A 89 8.71 -10.30 0.34
C LYS A 89 8.59 -10.27 1.85
N GLN A 90 8.53 -9.08 2.42
CA GLN A 90 8.35 -8.92 3.86
C GLN A 90 6.92 -9.33 4.24
N VAL A 91 6.79 -10.17 5.26
CA VAL A 91 5.51 -10.60 5.83
C VAL A 91 5.25 -9.90 7.16
N VAL A 92 6.31 -9.65 7.94
CA VAL A 92 6.23 -8.99 9.24
C VAL A 92 6.95 -7.64 9.18
N GLU A 93 6.22 -6.56 9.39
CA GLU A 93 6.70 -5.17 9.21
C GLU A 93 7.86 -4.79 10.14
N GLU A 94 7.98 -5.43 11.32
CA GLU A 94 9.02 -5.12 12.32
C GLU A 94 10.43 -5.63 11.96
N PHE A 95 10.55 -6.56 11.01
CA PHE A 95 11.84 -7.14 10.61
C PHE A 95 12.49 -6.33 9.48
N GLU A 96 13.44 -5.47 9.83
CA GLU A 96 14.28 -4.76 8.85
C GLU A 96 15.55 -5.54 8.44
N SER A 97 15.98 -6.47 9.29
CA SER A 97 17.07 -7.41 9.02
C SER A 97 16.80 -8.76 9.68
N GLU A 98 17.24 -9.83 9.03
CA GLU A 98 17.13 -11.19 9.55
C GLU A 98 18.38 -11.98 9.19
N LYS A 99 19.00 -12.63 10.19
CA LYS A 99 20.11 -13.55 9.99
C LYS A 99 19.64 -14.97 10.26
N VAL A 100 19.87 -15.85 9.31
CA VAL A 100 19.40 -17.24 9.36
C VAL A 100 20.56 -18.19 9.11
N SER A 101 20.64 -19.26 9.91
CA SER A 101 21.54 -20.39 9.68
C SER A 101 20.76 -21.55 9.09
N ILE A 102 21.21 -22.04 7.94
CA ILE A 102 20.53 -23.07 7.16
C ILE A 102 21.45 -24.28 7.08
N THR A 103 20.94 -25.44 7.47
CA THR A 103 21.64 -26.71 7.36
C THR A 103 20.93 -27.58 6.34
N VAL A 104 21.62 -27.91 5.26
CA VAL A 104 21.11 -28.78 4.19
C VAL A 104 21.78 -30.14 4.32
N GLU A 105 20.99 -31.16 4.63
CA GLU A 105 21.44 -32.54 4.79
C GLU A 105 20.65 -33.48 3.86
N ASN A 106 21.33 -34.50 3.33
CA ASN A 106 20.71 -35.58 2.52
C ASN A 106 19.89 -35.09 1.30
N SER A 107 20.13 -33.86 0.82
CA SER A 107 19.52 -33.33 -0.38
C SER A 107 20.49 -33.36 -1.55
N SER A 108 19.97 -33.55 -2.75
CA SER A 108 20.73 -33.45 -4.01
C SER A 108 20.78 -32.02 -4.54
N GLU A 109 19.84 -31.17 -4.12
CA GLU A 109 19.70 -29.78 -4.56
C GLU A 109 19.41 -28.89 -3.35
N PHE A 110 20.08 -27.76 -3.25
CA PHE A 110 19.73 -26.67 -2.34
C PHE A 110 18.92 -25.64 -3.12
N LYS A 111 17.65 -25.44 -2.75
CA LYS A 111 16.75 -24.49 -3.43
C LYS A 111 16.48 -23.26 -2.59
N ALA A 112 16.09 -22.17 -3.24
CA ALA A 112 15.67 -20.95 -2.55
C ALA A 112 14.45 -21.17 -1.64
N GLY A 113 13.58 -22.13 -1.98
CA GLY A 113 12.46 -22.53 -1.10
C GLY A 113 12.93 -23.13 0.23
N ASP A 114 14.13 -23.70 0.31
CA ASP A 114 14.68 -24.20 1.57
C ASP A 114 15.09 -23.06 2.50
N ILE A 115 15.58 -21.93 1.95
CA ILE A 115 15.84 -20.70 2.72
C ILE A 115 14.53 -20.21 3.38
N GLY A 116 13.43 -20.22 2.62
CA GLY A 116 12.11 -19.79 3.09
C GLY A 116 11.56 -20.56 4.30
N LYS A 117 11.99 -21.81 4.52
CA LYS A 117 11.54 -22.62 5.67
C LYS A 117 12.11 -22.16 7.01
N TYR A 118 13.28 -21.51 6.98
CA TYR A 118 13.97 -21.03 8.18
C TYR A 118 13.71 -19.54 8.45
N LEU A 119 13.12 -18.83 7.47
CA LEU A 119 12.78 -17.42 7.60
C LEU A 119 11.48 -17.24 8.37
N THR A 120 11.44 -16.21 9.21
CA THR A 120 10.26 -15.85 10.00
C THR A 120 9.64 -14.53 9.53
N GLY A 121 10.46 -13.55 9.13
CA GLY A 121 10.00 -12.24 8.68
C GLY A 121 9.74 -12.14 7.18
N PHE A 122 10.31 -13.06 6.38
CA PHE A 122 10.33 -12.97 4.91
C PHE A 122 9.80 -14.22 4.22
N GLU A 123 9.03 -14.01 3.16
CA GLU A 123 8.60 -15.03 2.21
C GLU A 123 9.51 -15.01 0.97
N VAL A 124 9.92 -16.19 0.50
CA VAL A 124 10.71 -16.33 -0.73
C VAL A 124 9.79 -16.47 -1.94
N LEU A 125 9.89 -15.57 -2.92
CA LEU A 125 8.98 -15.51 -4.08
C LEU A 125 9.35 -16.47 -5.21
N ASN A 126 10.59 -16.94 -5.26
CA ASN A 126 11.09 -17.84 -6.29
C ASN A 126 11.62 -19.16 -5.70
N PRO A 127 10.75 -19.98 -5.08
CA PRO A 127 11.18 -21.18 -4.34
C PRO A 127 11.85 -22.25 -5.21
N GLU A 128 11.54 -22.29 -6.50
CA GLU A 128 12.09 -23.26 -7.47
C GLU A 128 13.53 -22.96 -7.90
N LEU A 129 14.09 -21.80 -7.54
CA LEU A 129 15.45 -21.44 -7.91
C LEU A 129 16.46 -22.37 -7.23
N VAL A 130 17.23 -23.12 -8.03
CA VAL A 130 18.33 -23.95 -7.53
C VAL A 130 19.53 -23.07 -7.24
N ILE A 131 20.07 -23.17 -6.02
CA ILE A 131 21.27 -22.44 -5.58
C ILE A 131 22.52 -23.25 -5.88
N CYS A 132 22.55 -24.52 -5.49
CA CYS A 132 23.63 -25.46 -5.81
C CYS A 132 23.14 -26.91 -5.75
N HIS A 133 23.94 -27.80 -6.34
CA HIS A 133 23.78 -29.25 -6.27
C HIS A 133 24.79 -29.82 -5.27
N LEU A 134 24.30 -30.67 -4.38
CA LEU A 134 25.07 -31.30 -3.31
C LEU A 134 25.22 -32.80 -3.58
N ASP A 135 26.34 -33.36 -3.16
CA ASP A 135 26.56 -34.80 -3.18
C ASP A 135 25.67 -35.50 -2.13
N SER A 136 25.25 -36.73 -2.40
CA SER A 136 24.28 -37.46 -1.57
C SER A 136 24.71 -37.74 -0.12
N LYS A 137 25.97 -37.48 0.24
CA LYS A 137 26.54 -37.66 1.59
C LYS A 137 27.10 -36.38 2.20
N SER A 138 27.03 -35.26 1.50
CA SER A 138 27.54 -33.99 2.02
C SER A 138 26.47 -33.24 2.81
N THR A 139 26.92 -32.58 3.86
CA THR A 139 26.13 -31.62 4.65
C THR A 139 26.70 -30.23 4.41
N MET A 140 25.86 -29.27 4.08
CA MET A 140 26.26 -27.87 3.89
C MET A 140 25.55 -27.01 4.93
N GLN A 141 26.33 -26.18 5.63
CA GLN A 141 25.79 -25.15 6.50
C GLN A 141 26.12 -23.77 5.92
N ILE A 142 25.09 -22.94 5.77
CA ILE A 142 25.20 -21.58 5.27
C ILE A 142 24.41 -20.62 6.17
N ASP A 143 25.10 -19.60 6.66
CA ASP A 143 24.45 -18.45 7.29
C ASP A 143 24.26 -17.36 6.26
N ILE A 144 23.07 -16.76 6.24
CA ILE A 144 22.67 -15.70 5.32
C ILE A 144 22.15 -14.54 6.15
N THR A 145 22.56 -13.33 5.81
CA THR A 145 22.00 -12.09 6.37
C THR A 145 21.21 -11.35 5.30
N ILE A 146 19.95 -11.06 5.58
CA ILE A 146 19.06 -10.25 4.74
C ILE A 146 18.93 -8.88 5.40
N ASN A 147 19.11 -7.82 4.62
CA ASN A 147 18.86 -6.46 5.09
C ASN A 147 17.89 -5.73 4.16
N LYS A 148 17.28 -4.68 4.69
CA LYS A 148 16.58 -3.65 3.93
C LYS A 148 17.58 -2.70 3.29
N GLY A 149 17.33 -2.31 2.04
CA GLY A 149 18.14 -1.35 1.33
C GLY A 149 17.42 -0.72 0.14
N ARG A 150 18.17 0.05 -0.66
CA ARG A 150 17.67 0.70 -1.87
C ARG A 150 18.68 0.56 -2.99
N GLY A 151 18.19 0.38 -4.22
CA GLY A 151 19.02 0.31 -5.41
C GLY A 151 20.03 -0.84 -5.39
N TYR A 152 21.28 -0.53 -5.67
CA TYR A 152 22.40 -1.47 -5.73
C TYR A 152 23.47 -1.05 -4.74
N VAL A 153 23.92 -1.97 -3.88
CA VAL A 153 25.03 -1.75 -2.95
C VAL A 153 26.12 -2.78 -3.26
N PRO A 154 27.36 -2.34 -3.55
CA PRO A 154 28.46 -3.25 -3.84
C PRO A 154 28.92 -4.00 -2.59
N ALA A 155 29.56 -5.16 -2.79
CA ALA A 155 30.08 -5.98 -1.69
C ALA A 155 31.05 -5.22 -0.77
N ASP A 156 31.84 -4.27 -1.30
CA ASP A 156 32.79 -3.48 -0.50
C ASP A 156 32.10 -2.61 0.55
N GLU A 157 30.94 -2.03 0.24
CA GLU A 157 30.14 -1.26 1.20
C GLU A 157 29.48 -2.18 2.24
N ASN A 158 29.03 -3.36 1.81
CA ASN A 158 28.47 -4.37 2.71
C ASN A 158 29.50 -4.98 3.67
N ARG A 159 30.80 -4.72 3.48
CA ARG A 159 31.86 -5.21 4.37
C ARG A 159 31.76 -4.65 5.78
N GLU A 160 31.06 -3.54 5.99
CA GLU A 160 30.74 -3.01 7.32
C GLU A 160 29.95 -4.01 8.17
N TYR A 161 29.14 -4.87 7.54
CA TYR A 161 28.36 -5.90 8.21
C TYR A 161 29.14 -7.20 8.50
N CYS A 162 30.41 -7.28 8.08
CA CYS A 162 31.26 -8.45 8.33
C CYS A 162 31.91 -8.36 9.72
N THR A 163 31.36 -9.10 10.69
CA THR A 163 31.95 -9.22 12.03
C THR A 163 33.08 -10.23 12.12
N ASP A 164 33.02 -11.30 11.31
CA ASP A 164 34.02 -12.37 11.28
C ASP A 164 34.79 -12.36 9.97
N VAL A 165 36.02 -12.89 10.00
CA VAL A 165 36.88 -13.04 8.79
C VAL A 165 36.24 -13.97 7.74
N ASN A 166 35.46 -14.96 8.19
CA ASN A 166 34.84 -15.95 7.31
C ASN A 166 33.47 -15.49 6.75
N VAL A 167 33.04 -14.25 7.06
CA VAL A 167 31.81 -13.69 6.50
C VAL A 167 32.16 -12.98 5.19
N ILE A 168 31.58 -13.48 4.10
CA ILE A 168 31.80 -13.00 2.75
C ILE A 168 30.69 -11.99 2.43
N PRO A 169 31.03 -10.72 2.17
CA PRO A 169 30.06 -9.75 1.70
C PRO A 169 29.74 -10.02 0.22
N ILE A 170 28.48 -9.80 -0.17
CA ILE A 170 28.04 -9.95 -1.55
C ILE A 170 27.35 -8.67 -2.02
N ASP A 171 27.32 -8.44 -3.33
CA ASP A 171 26.55 -7.31 -3.87
C ASP A 171 25.05 -7.52 -3.65
N SER A 172 24.37 -6.49 -3.19
CA SER A 172 22.95 -6.53 -2.85
C SER A 172 22.12 -5.75 -3.86
N ILE A 173 21.11 -6.42 -4.43
CA ILE A 173 20.18 -5.85 -5.40
C ILE A 173 18.81 -5.70 -4.74
N TYR A 174 18.52 -4.51 -4.25
CA TYR A 174 17.28 -4.22 -3.50
C TYR A 174 16.12 -3.80 -4.41
N THR A 175 16.37 -3.48 -5.68
CA THR A 175 15.32 -3.00 -6.60
C THR A 175 14.29 -4.09 -6.92
N PRO A 176 13.00 -3.90 -6.58
CA PRO A 176 11.92 -4.84 -6.92
C PRO A 176 11.39 -4.65 -8.35
N ILE A 177 11.76 -3.56 -9.00
CA ILE A 177 11.32 -3.21 -10.37
C ILE A 177 12.27 -3.83 -11.40
N ARG A 178 11.74 -4.72 -12.24
CA ARG A 178 12.52 -5.35 -13.32
C ARG A 178 12.62 -4.46 -14.55
N ASN A 179 11.53 -3.80 -14.90
CA ASN A 179 11.48 -2.99 -16.11
C ASN A 179 10.41 -1.90 -16.02
N VAL A 180 10.70 -0.73 -16.59
CA VAL A 180 9.75 0.37 -16.75
C VAL A 180 9.86 0.93 -18.15
N LYS A 181 8.74 0.92 -18.87
CA LYS A 181 8.59 1.56 -20.18
C LYS A 181 7.58 2.69 -20.04
N TYR A 182 7.79 3.76 -20.78
CA TYR A 182 6.77 4.79 -20.93
C TYR A 182 6.66 5.19 -22.40
N GLN A 183 5.46 5.57 -22.80
CA GLN A 183 5.14 6.09 -24.12
C GLN A 183 4.29 7.34 -23.96
N VAL A 184 4.55 8.34 -24.79
CA VAL A 184 3.76 9.58 -24.84
C VAL A 184 2.98 9.58 -26.14
N GLU A 185 1.68 9.75 -26.03
CA GLU A 185 0.74 9.77 -27.15
C GLU A 185 -0.03 11.10 -27.16
N ASN A 186 -0.48 11.56 -28.32
CA ASN A 186 -1.31 12.76 -28.40
C ASN A 186 -2.70 12.47 -27.84
N PHE A 187 -3.26 13.43 -27.10
CA PHE A 187 -4.57 13.37 -26.51
C PHE A 187 -5.39 14.60 -26.89
N ARG A 188 -6.66 14.39 -27.24
CA ARG A 188 -7.57 15.46 -27.63
C ARG A 188 -8.52 15.77 -26.48
N VAL A 189 -8.57 17.03 -26.07
CA VAL A 189 -9.53 17.56 -25.11
C VAL A 189 -10.38 18.60 -25.84
N GLU A 190 -11.66 18.27 -26.07
CA GLU A 190 -12.61 19.12 -26.80
C GLU A 190 -12.09 19.54 -28.19
N GLN A 191 -11.78 20.83 -28.35
CA GLN A 191 -11.26 21.42 -29.59
C GLN A 191 -9.73 21.45 -29.65
N LYS A 192 -9.04 21.24 -28.52
CA LYS A 192 -7.57 21.23 -28.43
C LYS A 192 -7.02 19.82 -28.61
N THR A 193 -6.04 19.66 -29.49
CA THR A 193 -5.44 18.36 -29.85
C THR A 193 -3.97 18.23 -29.45
N ASP A 194 -3.44 19.24 -28.77
CA ASP A 194 -2.03 19.38 -28.40
C ASP A 194 -1.71 18.80 -27.02
N TYR A 195 -2.70 18.36 -26.25
CA TYR A 195 -2.46 17.66 -24.99
C TYR A 195 -1.77 16.32 -25.22
N GLU A 196 -1.10 15.83 -24.19
CA GLU A 196 -0.41 14.56 -24.15
C GLU A 196 -1.10 13.59 -23.20
N LYS A 197 -0.92 12.30 -23.50
CA LYS A 197 -1.24 11.17 -22.65
C LYS A 197 0.04 10.38 -22.42
N LEU A 198 0.34 10.09 -21.16
CA LEU A 198 1.47 9.28 -20.75
C LEU A 198 0.99 7.87 -20.39
N VAL A 199 1.50 6.87 -21.09
CA VAL A 199 1.27 5.45 -20.79
C VAL A 199 2.53 4.88 -20.13
N LEU A 200 2.42 4.38 -18.90
CA LEU A 200 3.50 3.67 -18.20
C LEU A 200 3.20 2.19 -18.13
N GLU A 201 4.21 1.38 -18.42
CA GLU A 201 4.21 -0.07 -18.20
C GLU A 201 5.30 -0.41 -17.18
N ILE A 202 4.90 -1.01 -16.07
CA ILE A 202 5.76 -1.34 -14.93
C ILE A 202 5.75 -2.85 -14.74
N THR A 203 6.94 -3.47 -14.70
CA THR A 203 7.13 -4.89 -14.41
C THR A 203 7.90 -5.05 -13.10
N THR A 204 7.30 -5.73 -12.12
CA THR A 204 7.89 -6.04 -10.81
C THR A 204 8.27 -7.51 -10.72
N ASP A 205 9.11 -7.87 -9.75
CA ASP A 205 9.42 -9.27 -9.43
C ASP A 205 8.36 -9.96 -8.56
N GLY A 206 7.36 -9.20 -8.08
CA GLY A 206 6.27 -9.67 -7.24
C GLY A 206 6.42 -9.28 -5.76
N SER A 207 7.55 -8.69 -5.34
CA SER A 207 7.74 -8.21 -3.96
C SER A 207 6.82 -7.02 -3.63
N ILE A 208 6.52 -6.20 -4.64
CA ILE A 208 5.61 -5.05 -4.53
C ILE A 208 4.61 -5.06 -5.69
N HIS A 209 3.38 -4.63 -5.41
CA HIS A 209 2.37 -4.47 -6.45
C HIS A 209 2.70 -3.23 -7.32
N PRO A 210 2.59 -3.28 -8.66
CA PRO A 210 2.93 -2.14 -9.53
C PRO A 210 2.24 -0.81 -9.16
N LYS A 211 1.01 -0.88 -8.64
CA LYS A 211 0.25 0.29 -8.15
C LYS A 211 0.93 0.95 -6.95
N GLU A 212 1.40 0.15 -6.01
CA GLU A 212 2.05 0.62 -4.78
C GLU A 212 3.42 1.20 -5.12
N ALA A 213 4.20 0.50 -5.97
CA ALA A 213 5.46 1.01 -6.49
C ALA A 213 5.34 2.38 -7.15
N LEU A 214 4.29 2.61 -7.95
CA LEU A 214 4.02 3.91 -8.57
C LEU A 214 3.68 4.99 -7.54
N LYS A 215 2.88 4.66 -6.51
CA LYS A 215 2.55 5.58 -5.42
C LYS A 215 3.79 5.98 -4.62
N GLU A 216 4.63 5.01 -4.25
CA GLU A 216 5.87 5.27 -3.51
C GLU A 216 6.84 6.13 -4.33
N ALA A 217 7.01 5.82 -5.61
CA ALA A 217 7.85 6.62 -6.50
C ALA A 217 7.36 8.07 -6.62
N ALA A 218 6.04 8.27 -6.73
CA ALA A 218 5.46 9.61 -6.74
C ALA A 218 5.67 10.35 -5.41
N LYS A 219 5.50 9.66 -4.28
CA LYS A 219 5.73 10.21 -2.94
C LYS A 219 7.18 10.67 -2.77
N ILE A 220 8.15 9.88 -3.23
CA ILE A 220 9.57 10.24 -3.23
C ILE A 220 9.80 11.53 -4.04
N LEU A 221 9.24 11.64 -5.25
CA LEU A 221 9.37 12.87 -6.07
C LEU A 221 8.78 14.09 -5.37
N ILE A 222 7.59 13.95 -4.80
CA ILE A 222 6.93 15.04 -4.08
C ILE A 222 7.80 15.53 -2.93
N TYR A 223 8.37 14.63 -2.12
CA TYR A 223 9.26 15.02 -1.02
C TYR A 223 10.48 15.81 -1.49
N HIS A 224 11.08 15.45 -2.64
CA HIS A 224 12.19 16.20 -3.20
C HIS A 224 11.75 17.57 -3.71
N PHE A 225 10.56 17.67 -4.32
CA PHE A 225 10.02 18.93 -4.82
C PHE A 225 9.55 19.88 -3.72
N MET A 226 9.10 19.36 -2.58
CA MET A 226 8.72 20.16 -1.42
C MET A 226 9.88 21.05 -0.93
N LEU A 227 11.12 20.55 -1.00
CA LEU A 227 12.31 21.32 -0.61
C LEU A 227 12.56 22.56 -1.49
N PHE A 228 12.11 22.53 -2.74
CA PHE A 228 12.21 23.69 -3.64
C PHE A 228 11.07 24.68 -3.46
N SER A 229 9.98 24.27 -2.82
CA SER A 229 8.75 25.07 -2.75
C SER A 229 8.74 26.04 -1.57
N ASP A 230 9.65 25.91 -0.58
CA ASP A 230 9.69 26.61 0.73
C ASP A 230 8.38 26.60 1.55
N GLU A 231 7.29 26.13 0.96
CA GLU A 231 6.04 25.82 1.61
C GLU A 231 6.21 24.49 2.33
N LYS A 232 5.85 24.47 3.62
CA LYS A 232 5.40 23.23 4.25
C LYS A 232 4.12 22.84 3.52
N ILE A 233 4.26 22.24 2.34
CA ILE A 233 3.21 21.44 1.74
C ILE A 233 3.01 20.33 2.77
N THR A 234 2.11 20.54 3.71
CA THR A 234 1.57 19.43 4.46
C THR A 234 1.07 18.50 3.36
N LEU A 235 1.74 17.35 3.20
CA LEU A 235 1.05 16.15 2.81
C LEU A 235 0.01 15.95 3.92
N GLU A 236 -1.06 16.74 3.86
CA GLU A 236 -2.35 16.25 4.25
C GLU A 236 -2.49 15.07 3.30
N THR A 237 -2.08 13.89 3.78
CA THR A 237 -2.89 12.72 3.56
C THR A 237 -4.26 13.20 3.98
N ASN A 238 -4.99 13.69 2.99
CA ASN A 238 -6.42 13.56 3.01
C ASN A 238 -6.60 12.04 3.10
N ASP A 239 -6.51 11.50 4.32
CA ASP A 239 -7.19 10.30 4.80
C ASP A 239 -8.70 10.56 4.71
N VAL A 240 -9.12 11.04 3.54
CA VAL A 240 -10.48 11.21 3.05
C VAL A 240 -10.77 10.10 2.03
N ASP A 241 -9.80 9.19 1.82
CA ASP A 241 -10.02 7.92 1.13
C ASP A 241 -9.57 6.77 2.06
N GLY A 242 -9.90 6.89 3.34
CA GLY A 242 -9.98 5.71 4.19
C GLY A 242 -11.13 4.89 3.67
N ASN A 243 -10.84 3.76 3.01
CA ASN A 243 -11.77 2.67 2.71
C ASN A 243 -13.25 3.09 2.75
N GLU A 244 -13.70 3.89 1.79
CA GLU A 244 -15.11 3.88 1.42
C GLU A 244 -15.35 2.60 0.60
N GLU A 245 -15.12 1.44 1.24
CA GLU A 245 -16.02 0.33 0.99
C GLU A 245 -17.40 0.90 1.33
N PHE A 246 -18.22 1.03 0.30
CA PHE A 246 -19.61 1.44 0.39
C PHE A 246 -20.33 0.42 1.29
N ASP A 247 -20.31 0.66 2.58
CA ASP A 247 -21.03 -0.12 3.55
C ASP A 247 -22.52 0.17 3.32
N GLU A 248 -23.23 -0.74 2.65
CA GLU A 248 -24.66 -0.59 2.30
C GLU A 248 -25.50 -0.25 3.54
N GLU A 249 -25.07 -0.72 4.72
CA GLU A 249 -25.68 -0.42 6.01
C GLU A 249 -25.57 1.07 6.38
N VAL A 250 -24.43 1.70 6.12
CA VAL A 250 -24.21 3.14 6.40
C VAL A 250 -25.04 4.00 5.45
N LEU A 251 -25.16 3.61 4.18
CA LEU A 251 -25.98 4.32 3.20
C LEU A 251 -27.48 4.20 3.53
N HIS A 252 -27.92 3.01 3.93
CA HIS A 252 -29.30 2.76 4.34
C HIS A 252 -29.66 3.55 5.61
N MET A 253 -28.80 3.52 6.63
CA MET A 253 -28.97 4.31 7.85
C MET A 253 -29.01 5.82 7.55
N ARG A 254 -28.18 6.30 6.62
CA ARG A 254 -28.18 7.70 6.19
C ARG A 254 -29.49 8.11 5.50
N GLN A 255 -30.04 7.26 4.65
CA GLN A 255 -31.34 7.50 4.02
C GLN A 255 -32.47 7.50 5.06
N LEU A 256 -32.42 6.55 6.00
CA LEU A 256 -33.40 6.41 7.08
C LEU A 256 -33.43 7.66 7.97
N LEU A 257 -32.26 8.18 8.36
CA LEU A 257 -32.13 9.40 9.16
C LEU A 257 -32.60 10.69 8.43
N LYS A 258 -32.53 10.73 7.09
CA LYS A 258 -33.06 11.84 6.28
C LYS A 258 -34.58 11.78 6.05
N THR A 259 -35.24 10.71 6.50
CA THR A 259 -36.70 10.55 6.32
C THR A 259 -37.45 11.55 7.20
N LYS A 260 -38.50 12.15 6.64
CA LYS A 260 -39.33 13.12 7.37
C LYS A 260 -40.22 12.39 8.37
N LEU A 261 -40.39 13.00 9.54
CA LEU A 261 -41.26 12.48 10.60
C LEU A 261 -42.75 12.47 10.23
N VAL A 262 -43.12 13.15 9.13
CA VAL A 262 -44.48 13.17 8.58
C VAL A 262 -44.84 11.84 7.90
N ASP A 263 -43.84 11.14 7.38
CA ASP A 263 -44.02 9.86 6.69
C ASP A 263 -43.96 8.67 7.67
N MET A 264 -43.78 8.93 8.97
CA MET A 264 -43.77 7.94 10.05
C MET A 264 -45.15 7.86 10.70
N ASP A 265 -45.52 6.67 11.20
CA ASP A 265 -46.81 6.38 11.83
C ASP A 265 -46.95 6.98 13.25
N LEU A 266 -46.81 8.30 13.36
CA LEU A 266 -46.95 9.05 14.62
C LEU A 266 -48.35 9.63 14.79
N SER A 267 -48.77 9.80 16.05
CA SER A 267 -50.03 10.47 16.34
C SER A 267 -50.00 11.94 15.91
N VAL A 268 -51.14 12.47 15.47
CA VAL A 268 -51.31 13.89 15.09
C VAL A 268 -50.87 14.83 16.21
N ARG A 269 -50.94 14.38 17.48
CA ARG A 269 -50.47 15.14 18.63
C ARG A 269 -48.95 15.17 18.73
N ALA A 270 -48.27 14.04 18.55
CA ALA A 270 -46.81 13.97 18.59
C ALA A 270 -46.19 14.80 17.46
N LEU A 271 -46.73 14.67 16.23
CA LEU A 271 -46.25 15.40 15.05
C LEU A 271 -46.39 16.92 15.21
N ASN A 272 -47.50 17.41 15.74
CA ASN A 272 -47.69 18.84 15.99
C ASN A 272 -46.77 19.38 17.10
N CYS A 273 -46.41 18.56 18.09
CA CYS A 273 -45.46 18.97 19.13
C CYS A 273 -44.02 19.04 18.59
N LEU A 274 -43.62 18.07 17.77
CA LEU A 274 -42.29 18.02 17.14
C LEU A 274 -42.10 19.13 16.10
N LYS A 275 -43.14 19.40 15.30
CA LYS A 275 -43.14 20.51 14.34
C LYS A 275 -43.05 21.88 15.01
N ALA A 276 -43.61 22.04 16.22
CA ALA A 276 -43.50 23.27 16.98
C ALA A 276 -42.10 23.48 17.61
N ALA A 277 -41.26 22.44 17.59
CA ALA A 277 -39.89 22.45 18.10
C ALA A 277 -38.85 22.41 16.96
N ASP A 278 -39.26 22.68 15.72
CA ASP A 278 -38.43 22.61 14.50
C ASP A 278 -37.73 21.25 14.28
N VAL A 279 -38.34 20.15 14.77
CA VAL A 279 -37.88 18.78 14.55
C VAL A 279 -38.66 18.19 13.37
N GLU A 280 -38.03 18.14 12.20
CA GLU A 280 -38.69 17.68 10.95
C GLU A 280 -38.23 16.29 10.48
N THR A 281 -36.97 15.91 10.74
CA THR A 281 -36.41 14.64 10.31
C THR A 281 -36.14 13.67 11.46
N LEU A 282 -36.03 12.39 11.14
CA LEU A 282 -35.65 11.36 12.12
C LEU A 282 -34.25 11.62 12.69
N GLY A 283 -33.32 12.13 11.88
CA GLY A 283 -32.01 12.57 12.31
C GLY A 283 -32.07 13.65 13.39
N ASP A 284 -32.94 14.64 13.23
CA ASP A 284 -33.09 15.71 14.24
C ASP A 284 -33.64 15.15 15.56
N LEU A 285 -34.59 14.22 15.50
CA LEU A 285 -35.22 13.62 16.68
C LEU A 285 -34.21 12.85 17.56
N VAL A 286 -33.31 12.09 16.93
CA VAL A 286 -32.35 11.22 17.61
C VAL A 286 -31.27 12.01 18.36
N GLN A 287 -31.02 13.26 18.00
CA GLN A 287 -30.07 14.14 18.71
C GLN A 287 -30.60 14.62 20.06
N PHE A 288 -31.91 14.63 20.26
CA PHE A 288 -32.50 15.08 21.52
C PHE A 288 -32.47 13.98 22.59
N ASN A 289 -32.25 14.41 23.83
CA ASN A 289 -32.42 13.53 24.99
C ASN A 289 -33.88 13.48 25.43
N LYS A 290 -34.29 12.36 26.04
CA LYS A 290 -35.64 12.16 26.59
C LYS A 290 -36.10 13.31 27.50
N THR A 291 -35.17 13.85 28.29
CA THR A 291 -35.42 14.94 29.25
C THR A 291 -35.71 16.27 28.57
N ASP A 292 -35.20 16.49 27.36
CA ASP A 292 -35.39 17.73 26.62
C ASP A 292 -36.71 17.74 25.85
N LEU A 293 -37.16 16.58 25.36
CA LEU A 293 -38.48 16.41 24.73
C LEU A 293 -39.64 16.68 25.71
N LEU A 294 -39.46 16.37 27.00
CA LEU A 294 -40.44 16.65 28.05
C LEU A 294 -40.64 18.15 28.33
N LYS A 295 -39.71 19.02 27.89
CA LYS A 295 -39.82 20.48 28.04
C LYS A 295 -40.72 21.09 26.96
N PHE A 296 -41.08 20.35 25.92
CA PHE A 296 -41.92 20.84 24.84
C PHE A 296 -43.36 21.08 25.31
N ARG A 297 -43.94 22.18 24.82
CA ARG A 297 -45.28 22.61 25.20
C ARG A 297 -46.31 21.57 24.75
N ASN A 298 -47.15 21.09 25.68
CA ASN A 298 -48.20 20.08 25.46
C ASN A 298 -47.70 18.66 25.16
N PHE A 299 -46.40 18.39 25.36
CA PHE A 299 -45.79 17.08 25.22
C PHE A 299 -46.15 16.19 26.41
N GLY A 300 -46.73 15.01 26.15
CA GLY A 300 -47.28 14.12 27.18
C GLY A 300 -46.54 12.79 27.25
N LYS A 301 -46.72 12.07 28.37
CA LYS A 301 -46.13 10.73 28.58
C LYS A 301 -46.48 9.73 27.47
N LYS A 302 -47.70 9.79 26.92
CA LYS A 302 -48.13 8.92 25.81
C LYS A 302 -47.33 9.16 24.52
N SER A 303 -47.08 10.43 24.18
CA SER A 303 -46.29 10.79 22.99
C SER A 303 -44.81 10.45 23.16
N LEU A 304 -44.30 10.46 24.39
CA LEU A 304 -42.94 9.98 24.68
C LEU A 304 -42.83 8.47 24.42
N THR A 305 -43.81 7.68 24.91
CA THR A 305 -43.85 6.23 24.67
C THR A 305 -43.98 5.89 23.19
N GLU A 306 -44.81 6.62 22.44
CA GLU A 306 -44.93 6.46 20.98
C GLU A 306 -43.59 6.68 20.24
N LEU A 307 -42.77 7.64 20.69
CA LEU A 307 -41.45 7.88 20.07
C LEU A 307 -40.40 6.85 20.51
N ASP A 308 -40.46 6.40 21.77
CA ASP A 308 -39.62 5.30 22.26
C ASP A 308 -39.89 4.03 21.45
N ASP A 309 -41.15 3.65 21.26
CA ASP A 309 -41.55 2.46 20.48
C ASP A 309 -41.12 2.58 19.01
N LEU A 310 -41.23 3.78 18.41
CA LEU A 310 -40.79 4.04 17.04
C LEU A 310 -39.27 3.89 16.89
N LEU A 311 -38.48 4.47 17.80
CA LEU A 311 -37.03 4.36 17.75
C LEU A 311 -36.55 2.93 18.01
N GLU A 312 -37.18 2.20 18.94
CA GLU A 312 -36.89 0.78 19.15
C GLU A 312 -37.18 -0.06 17.90
N SER A 313 -38.27 0.23 17.16
CA SER A 313 -38.57 -0.48 15.91
C SER A 313 -37.53 -0.28 14.81
N LEU A 314 -36.76 0.81 14.89
CA LEU A 314 -35.71 1.18 13.94
C LEU A 314 -34.30 0.91 14.49
N ASN A 315 -34.18 0.22 15.63
CA ASN A 315 -32.92 -0.03 16.35
C ASN A 315 -32.12 1.26 16.68
N LEU A 316 -32.83 2.36 16.94
CA LEU A 316 -32.27 3.66 17.29
C LEU A 316 -32.56 4.02 18.74
N SER A 317 -31.74 4.90 19.33
CA SER A 317 -31.95 5.40 20.69
C SER A 317 -31.76 6.91 20.77
N PHE A 318 -32.45 7.57 21.69
CA PHE A 318 -32.23 8.99 21.98
C PHE A 318 -30.78 9.27 22.40
N GLY A 319 -30.18 10.32 21.85
CA GLY A 319 -28.79 10.71 22.12
C GLY A 319 -27.74 9.92 21.33
N THR A 320 -28.13 9.27 20.23
CA THR A 320 -27.16 8.61 19.34
C THR A 320 -26.30 9.68 18.64
N ASP A 321 -24.98 9.49 18.63
CA ASP A 321 -24.07 10.41 17.93
C ASP A 321 -24.16 10.23 16.42
N ILE A 322 -24.77 11.21 15.75
CA ILE A 322 -25.08 11.18 14.32
C ILE A 322 -23.93 11.77 13.47
N SER A 323 -22.89 12.30 14.13
CA SER A 323 -21.70 12.88 13.47
C SER A 323 -21.01 11.88 12.55
N LYS A 324 -21.12 10.58 12.86
CA LYS A 324 -20.60 9.47 12.06
C LYS A 324 -21.24 9.35 10.66
N TYR A 325 -22.49 9.78 10.49
CA TYR A 325 -23.27 9.60 9.25
C TYR A 325 -23.23 10.81 8.30
N LYS A 326 -22.52 11.89 8.67
CA LYS A 326 -22.25 13.09 7.85
C LYS A 326 -23.47 13.56 7.04
N LEU A 327 -24.59 13.85 7.70
CA LEU A 327 -25.87 14.15 7.03
C LEU A 327 -25.83 15.37 6.08
N ASP A 328 -24.87 16.29 6.30
CA ASP A 328 -24.67 17.54 5.54
C ASP A 328 -23.91 17.42 4.22
N LYS A 329 -23.29 16.26 3.92
CA LYS A 329 -22.73 16.02 2.58
C LYS A 329 -23.87 15.52 1.68
N GLU A 330 -24.10 16.17 0.53
CA GLU A 330 -24.93 15.58 -0.53
C GLU A 330 -24.38 14.23 -0.98
#